data_AF-A0A661APW5-F1
#
_entry.id   AF-A0A661APW5-F1
#
_cell.length_a   1.000
_cell.length_b   1.000
_cell.length_c   1.000
_cell.angle_alpha   90.00
_cell.angle_beta   90.00
_cell.angle_gamma   90.00
#
_symmetry.space_group_name_H-M   'P 1'
#
loop_
_entity.id
_entity.type
_entity.pdbx_description
1 polymer ?
#
loop_
_entity_poly.entity_id
_entity_poly.type
_entity_poly.pdbx_seq_one_letter_code
_entity_poly.pdbx_strand_id
1 'polypeptide(L)'
;MMAQFFKIFIAVFLAELGDKTQFAVLGFASSTKPGIVFVAASSALIVITAIGAVVGAVAGKFIPQKIVNISAGILFVTIGIMYIIKGFK
;
A
#
# COMPACT_ATOMS: atom_id res chain seq x y z
N MET A 1 -21.72 1.98 8.50
CA MET A 1 -20.42 1.32 8.75
C MET A 1 -20.07 0.28 7.69
N MET A 2 -20.89 -0.74 7.41
CA MET A 2 -20.54 -1.79 6.44
C MET A 2 -20.26 -1.28 5.02
N ALA A 3 -21.00 -0.29 4.53
CA ALA A 3 -20.75 0.29 3.20
C ALA A 3 -19.37 0.97 3.08
N GLN A 4 -18.87 1.60 4.16
CA GLN A 4 -17.56 2.23 4.17
C GLN A 4 -16.44 1.18 4.13
N PHE A 5 -16.62 0.08 4.86
CA PHE A 5 -15.69 -1.05 4.87
C PHE A 5 -15.51 -1.61 3.46
N PHE A 6 -16.59 -1.94 2.76
CA PHE A 6 -16.50 -2.49 1.40
C PHE A 6 -15.85 -1.51 0.41
N LYS A 7 -16.13 -0.20 0.52
CA LYS A 7 -15.48 0.81 -0.34
C LYS A 7 -13.97 0.81 -0.16
N ILE A 8 -13.49 0.85 1.09
CA ILE A 8 -12.06 0.86 1.39
C ILE A 8 -11.43 -0.48 1.00
N PHE A 9 -12.08 -1.60 1.32
CA PHE A 9 -11.62 -2.93 0.94
C PHE A 9 -11.43 -3.05 -0.57
N ILE A 10 -12.44 -2.70 -1.36
CA ILE A 10 -12.38 -2.76 -2.82
C ILE A 10 -11.29 -1.81 -3.34
N ALA A 11 -11.21 -0.58 -2.84
CA ALA A 11 -10.21 0.39 -3.28
C ALA A 11 -8.77 -0.10 -3.03
N VAL A 12 -8.49 -0.58 -1.82
CA VAL A 12 -7.17 -1.11 -1.45
C VAL A 12 -6.87 -2.42 -2.19
N PHE A 13 -7.86 -3.31 -2.30
CA PHE A 13 -7.70 -4.57 -3.03
C PHE A 13 -7.32 -4.35 -4.49
N LEU A 14 -8.00 -3.43 -5.18
CA LEU A 14 -7.65 -3.07 -6.55
C LEU A 14 -6.29 -2.37 -6.64
N ALA A 15 -5.97 -1.49 -5.68
CA ALA A 15 -4.71 -0.76 -5.68
C ALA A 15 -3.48 -1.67 -5.48
N GLU A 16 -3.62 -2.73 -4.70
CA GLU A 16 -2.56 -3.70 -4.39
C GLU A 16 -2.49 -4.86 -5.40
N LEU A 17 -3.44 -4.93 -6.35
CA LEU A 17 -3.53 -6.04 -7.29
C LEU A 17 -2.43 -5.96 -8.35
N GLY A 18 -1.58 -6.99 -8.42
CA GLY A 18 -0.48 -7.04 -9.38
C GLY A 18 0.76 -6.24 -8.96
N ASP A 19 0.87 -5.83 -7.70
CA ASP A 19 2.07 -5.16 -7.22
C ASP A 19 3.29 -6.11 -7.17
N LYS A 20 4.49 -5.52 -7.26
CA LYS A 20 5.79 -6.21 -7.17
C LYS A 20 5.93 -7.06 -5.92
N THR A 21 5.32 -6.66 -4.82
CA THR A 21 5.30 -7.44 -3.58
C THR A 21 4.62 -8.80 -3.76
N GLN A 22 3.58 -8.90 -4.58
CA GLN A 22 2.91 -10.17 -4.86
C GLN A 22 3.82 -11.14 -5.63
N PHE A 23 4.57 -10.64 -6.61
CA PHE A 23 5.58 -11.44 -7.31
C PHE A 23 6.71 -11.90 -6.38
N ALA A 24 7.14 -11.05 -5.44
CA ALA A 24 8.12 -11.45 -4.43
C ALA A 24 7.59 -12.57 -3.51
N VAL A 25 6.34 -12.45 -3.05
CA VAL A 25 5.67 -13.49 -2.24
C VAL A 25 5.55 -14.80 -3.02
N LEU A 26 5.19 -14.76 -4.30
CA LEU A 26 5.17 -15.95 -5.18
C LEU A 26 6.57 -16.57 -5.32
N GLY A 27 7.61 -15.75 -5.45
CA GLY A 27 9.00 -16.22 -5.46
C GLY A 27 9.41 -16.89 -4.15
N PHE A 28 9.02 -16.36 -3.00
CA PHE A 28 9.29 -17.02 -1.72
C PHE A 28 8.51 -18.32 -1.54
N ALA A 29 7.26 -18.36 -2.04
CA ALA A 29 6.41 -19.54 -1.99
C ALA A 29 6.92 -20.69 -2.88
N SER A 30 7.73 -20.40 -3.91
CA SER A 30 8.35 -21.45 -4.72
C SER A 30 9.54 -22.13 -4.03
N SER A 31 10.20 -21.43 -3.11
CA SER A 31 11.41 -21.91 -2.42
C SER A 31 11.17 -22.36 -0.96
N THR A 32 10.03 -22.01 -0.39
CA THR A 32 9.66 -22.27 1.02
C THR A 32 8.24 -22.84 1.09
N LYS A 33 7.86 -23.50 2.20
CA LYS A 33 6.51 -24.01 2.42
C LYS A 33 5.46 -22.90 2.22
N PRO A 34 4.53 -23.03 1.25
CA PRO A 34 3.58 -21.97 0.89
C PRO A 34 2.74 -21.48 2.07
N GLY A 35 2.35 -22.38 2.97
CA GLY A 35 1.58 -22.01 4.17
C GLY A 35 2.35 -21.08 5.12
N ILE A 36 3.66 -21.26 5.27
CA ILE A 36 4.49 -20.38 6.11
C ILE A 36 4.63 -19.00 5.45
N VAL A 37 4.87 -18.98 4.13
CA VAL A 37 4.99 -17.73 3.36
C VAL A 37 3.69 -16.94 3.40
N PHE A 38 2.54 -17.63 3.28
CA PHE A 38 1.23 -17.00 3.41
C PHE A 38 1.05 -16.33 4.77
N VAL A 39 1.28 -17.05 5.87
CA VAL A 39 1.11 -16.49 7.22
C VAL A 39 2.09 -15.34 7.47
N ALA A 40 3.35 -15.47 7.03
CA ALA A 40 4.36 -14.42 7.18
C ALA A 40 4.01 -13.17 6.36
N ALA A 41 3.64 -13.32 5.08
CA ALA A 41 3.28 -12.20 4.22
C ALA A 41 1.98 -11.51 4.70
N SER A 42 0.95 -12.28 5.06
CA SER A 42 -0.30 -11.73 5.59
C SER A 42 -0.11 -11.02 6.92
N SER A 43 0.67 -11.59 7.85
CA SER A 43 0.96 -10.92 9.13
C SER A 43 1.78 -9.66 8.94
N ALA A 44 2.79 -9.68 8.07
CA ALA A 44 3.56 -8.49 7.72
C ALA A 44 2.68 -7.39 7.14
N LEU A 45 1.77 -7.74 6.21
CA LEU A 45 0.81 -6.80 5.62
C LEU A 45 -0.11 -6.19 6.69
N ILE A 46 -0.69 -7.02 7.57
CA ILE A 46 -1.55 -6.54 8.66
C ILE A 46 -0.78 -5.57 9.56
N VAL A 47 0.45 -5.90 9.93
CA VAL A 47 1.28 -5.06 10.82
C VAL A 47 1.59 -3.72 10.15
N ILE A 48 2.08 -3.71 8.91
CA ILE A 48 2.45 -2.46 8.24
C ILE A 48 1.22 -1.58 7.97
N THR A 49 0.09 -2.17 7.58
CA THR A 49 -1.17 -1.43 7.38
C THR A 49 -1.71 -0.88 8.70
N ALA A 50 -1.65 -1.66 9.79
CA ALA A 50 -2.09 -1.19 11.11
C ALA A 50 -1.24 -0.02 11.60
N ILE A 51 0.09 -0.12 11.46
CA ILE A 51 1.01 0.99 11.78
C ILE A 51 0.67 2.22 10.94
N GLY A 52 0.53 2.06 9.62
CA GLY A 52 0.17 3.16 8.71
C GLY A 52 -1.16 3.81 9.07
N ALA A 53 -2.17 3.02 9.41
CA ALA A 53 -3.50 3.52 9.82
C ALA A 53 -3.43 4.30 11.15
N VAL A 54 -2.71 3.79 12.14
CA VAL A 54 -2.53 4.47 13.44
C VAL A 54 -1.76 5.78 13.26
N VAL A 55 -0.64 5.73 12.53
CA VAL A 55 0.16 6.93 12.24
C VAL A 55 -0.66 7.96 11.47
N GLY A 56 -1.41 7.54 10.45
CA GLY A 56 -2.30 8.42 9.69
C GLY A 56 -3.40 9.02 10.54
N ALA A 57 -4.02 8.25 11.44
CA ALA A 57 -5.05 8.72 12.35
C ALA A 57 -4.51 9.73 13.38
N VAL A 58 -3.27 9.55 13.86
CA VAL A 58 -2.62 10.49 14.78
C VAL A 58 -2.19 11.75 14.03
N ALA A 59 -1.48 11.61 12.90
CA ALA A 59 -1.01 12.73 12.10
C ALA A 59 -2.16 13.59 11.58
N GLY A 60 -3.29 12.99 11.19
CA GLY A 60 -4.48 13.70 10.75
C GLY A 60 -5.12 14.60 11.81
N LYS A 61 -4.79 14.44 13.10
CA LYS A 61 -5.24 15.37 14.16
C LYS A 61 -4.42 16.67 14.19
N PHE A 62 -3.18 16.63 13.70
CA PHE A 62 -2.25 17.76 13.75
C PHE A 62 -2.06 18.44 12.38
N ILE A 63 -2.30 17.71 11.29
CA ILE A 63 -2.06 18.18 9.92
C ILE A 63 -3.40 18.46 9.21
N PRO A 64 -3.62 19.67 8.70
CA PRO A 64 -4.79 19.97 7.89
C PRO A 64 -4.90 19.06 6.67
N GLN A 65 -6.08 18.46 6.45
CA GLN A 65 -6.34 17.55 5.32
C GLN A 65 -5.97 18.15 3.95
N LYS A 66 -6.13 19.46 3.80
CA LYS A 66 -5.80 20.17 2.55
C LYS A 66 -4.31 20.08 2.22
N ILE A 67 -3.44 20.16 3.24
CA ILE A 67 -1.99 20.03 3.07
C ILE A 67 -1.65 18.60 2.65
N VAL A 68 -2.22 17.60 3.34
CA VAL A 68 -2.02 16.18 3.03
C VAL A 68 -2.38 15.86 1.58
N ASN A 69 -3.55 16.32 1.12
CA ASN A 69 -4.02 16.05 -0.23
C ASN A 69 -3.14 16.70 -1.30
N ILE A 70 -2.73 17.96 -1.09
CA ILE A 70 -1.85 18.67 -2.03
C ILE A 70 -0.47 18.01 -2.05
N SER A 71 0.11 17.70 -0.89
CA SER A 71 1.43 17.05 -0.82
C SER A 71 1.41 15.66 -1.44
N ALA A 72 0.36 14.87 -1.20
CA ALA A 72 0.21 13.56 -1.82
C ALA A 72 0.11 13.65 -3.34
N GLY A 73 -0.66 14.62 -3.86
CA GLY A 73 -0.77 14.87 -5.31
C GLY A 73 0.58 15.25 -5.94
N ILE A 74 1.32 16.17 -5.32
CA ILE A 74 2.65 16.58 -5.79
C ILE A 74 3.59 15.36 -5.82
N LEU A 75 3.65 14.59 -4.73
CA LEU A 75 4.48 13.39 -4.66
C LEU A 75 4.13 12.37 -5.74
N PHE A 76 2.83 12.10 -5.96
CA PHE A 76 2.37 11.19 -7.00
C PHE A 76 2.81 11.64 -8.40
N VAL A 77 2.64 12.93 -8.73
CA VAL A 77 3.06 13.49 -10.02
C VAL A 77 4.56 13.41 -10.19
N THR A 78 5.35 13.81 -9.18
CA THR A 78 6.81 13.78 -9.23
C THR A 78 7.33 12.35 -9.41
N ILE A 79 6.83 11.39 -8.63
CA ILE A 79 7.21 9.98 -8.76
C ILE A 79 6.80 9.44 -10.13
N GLY A 80 5.59 9.76 -10.60
CA GLY A 80 5.11 9.36 -11.91
C GLY A 80 6.02 9.84 -13.04
N ILE A 81 6.37 11.13 -13.06
CA ILE A 81 7.30 11.71 -14.04
C ILE A 81 8.66 11.03 -13.96
N MET A 82 9.18 10.80 -12.75
CA MET A 82 10.48 10.13 -12.55
C MET A 82 10.49 8.71 -13.10
N TYR A 83 9.41 7.93 -12.87
CA TYR A 83 9.28 6.57 -13.40
C TYR A 83 9.16 6.56 -14.93
N ILE A 84 8.43 7.52 -15.51
CA ILE A 84 8.34 7.69 -16.97
C ILE A 84 9.73 7.92 -17.54
N ILE A 85 10.47 8.92 -17.03
CA ILE A 85 11.83 9.24 -17.52
C ILE A 85 12.77 8.03 -17.40
N LYS A 86 12.70 7.30 -16.28
CA LYS A 86 13.54 6.12 -16.06
C LYS A 86 13.14 4.94 -16.95
N GLY A 87 11.87 4.81 -17.31
CA GLY A 87 11.40 3.76 -18.22
C GLY A 87 11.80 3.97 -19.69
N PHE A 88 12.14 5.20 -20.07
CA PHE A 88 12.63 5.55 -21.41
C PHE A 88 14.16 5.42 -21.56
N LYS A 89 14.88 5.02 -20.51
CA LYS A 89 16.34 4.89 -20.49
C LYS A 89 16.73 3.43 -20.23
#